data_AF-A0A8T3TXF5-F1
#
_entry.id   AF-A0A8T3TXF5-F1
#
_cell.length_a   1.000
_cell.length_b   1.000
_cell.length_c   1.000
_cell.angle_alpha   90.00
_cell.angle_beta   90.00
_cell.angle_gamma   90.00
#
_symmetry.space_group_name_H-M   'P 1'
#
loop_
_entity.id
_entity.type
_entity.pdbx_description
1 polymer ?
#
loop_
_entity_poly.entity_id
_entity_poly.type
_entity_poly.pdbx_seq_one_letter_code
_entity_poly.pdbx_strand_id
1 'polypeptide(L)'
;MPATRLFADLARTAAAVGATRRKNAKRDLLAAYLRDLPADELLAATTFFAGRPLVDPTAKLGLGWVQQSAALAAASGADADTLGAAYLRHSDIGDAAAEVLAHVAGDGLTVRL
;
A
#
# COMPACT_ATOMS: atom_id res chain seq x y z
N MET A 1 -8.96 6.43 16.69
CA MET A 1 -9.62 5.96 15.44
C MET A 1 -9.31 4.48 15.28
N PRO A 2 -10.20 3.64 14.71
CA PRO A 2 -9.88 2.24 14.44
C PRO A 2 -8.73 2.13 13.42
N ALA A 3 -7.82 1.18 13.60
CA ALA A 3 -6.59 1.02 12.79
C ALA A 3 -6.85 0.92 11.27
N THR A 4 -7.96 0.31 10.86
CA THR A 4 -8.38 0.21 9.45
C THR A 4 -8.60 1.58 8.80
N ARG A 5 -9.05 2.60 9.55
CA ARG A 5 -9.21 3.96 9.01
C ARG A 5 -7.85 4.64 8.79
N LEU A 6 -6.88 4.42 9.69
CA LEU A 6 -5.52 4.99 9.57
C LEU A 6 -4.82 4.55 8.27
N PHE A 7 -4.83 3.25 7.98
CA PHE A 7 -4.22 2.74 6.75
C PHE A 7 -4.96 3.22 5.49
N ALA A 8 -6.29 3.28 5.52
CA ALA A 8 -7.07 3.80 4.39
C ALA A 8 -6.80 5.29 4.13
N ASP A 9 -6.66 6.10 5.18
CA ASP A 9 -6.30 7.52 5.08
C ASP A 9 -4.89 7.72 4.52
N LEU A 10 -3.93 6.90 4.97
CA LEU A 10 -2.57 6.85 4.42
C LEU A 10 -2.59 6.52 2.92
N ALA A 11 -3.29 5.46 2.52
CA ALA A 11 -3.37 5.03 1.12
C ALA A 11 -4.02 6.08 0.22
N ARG A 12 -5.12 6.70 0.66
CA ARG A 12 -5.75 7.82 -0.05
C ARG A 12 -4.81 9.01 -0.21
N THR A 13 -4.07 9.34 0.83
CA THR A 13 -3.11 10.45 0.81
C THR A 13 -1.95 10.15 -0.14
N ALA A 14 -1.40 8.93 -0.11
CA ALA A 14 -0.36 8.49 -1.03
C ALA A 14 -0.82 8.54 -2.50
N ALA A 15 -2.03 8.06 -2.80
CA ALA A 15 -2.61 8.16 -4.14
C ALA A 15 -2.75 9.62 -4.61
N ALA A 16 -3.26 10.52 -3.76
CA ALA A 16 -3.39 11.94 -4.08
C ALA A 16 -2.02 12.61 -4.33
N VAL A 17 -1.00 12.27 -3.53
CA VAL A 17 0.37 12.75 -3.71
C VAL A 17 0.98 12.22 -5.02
N GLY A 18 0.74 10.95 -5.36
CA GLY A 18 1.20 10.32 -6.60
C GLY A 18 0.57 10.93 -7.86
N ALA A 19 -0.72 11.30 -7.77
CA ALA A 19 -1.50 11.85 -8.88
C ALA A 19 -1.09 13.28 -9.30
N THR A 20 -0.34 14.02 -8.48
CA THR A 20 0.08 15.39 -8.80
C THR A 20 1.58 15.50 -9.13
N ARG A 21 1.92 16.41 -10.05
CA ARG A 21 3.31 16.77 -10.35
C ARG A 21 3.78 18.03 -9.60
N ARG A 22 2.88 18.77 -8.94
CA ARG A 22 3.20 20.04 -8.27
C ARG A 22 3.79 19.78 -6.88
N LYS A 23 5.05 20.17 -6.67
CA LYS A 23 5.76 19.99 -5.38
C LYS A 23 4.99 20.58 -4.18
N ASN A 24 4.45 21.79 -4.33
CA ASN A 24 3.68 22.44 -3.27
C ASN A 24 2.41 21.66 -2.94
N ALA A 25 1.68 21.16 -3.95
CA ALA A 25 0.49 20.35 -3.71
C ALA A 25 0.82 19.06 -2.94
N LYS A 26 1.94 18.40 -3.27
CA LYS A 26 2.41 17.22 -2.50
C LYS A 26 2.67 17.56 -1.04
N ARG A 27 3.38 18.68 -0.79
CA ARG A 27 3.67 19.16 0.56
C ARG A 27 2.38 19.44 1.33
N ASP A 28 1.44 20.14 0.71
CA ASP A 28 0.22 20.58 1.38
C ASP A 28 -0.69 19.38 1.72
N LEU A 29 -0.79 18.38 0.83
CA LEU A 29 -1.47 17.10 1.10
C LEU A 29 -0.84 16.34 2.28
N LEU A 30 0.48 16.18 2.28
CA LEU A 30 1.18 15.47 3.35
C LEU A 30 1.07 16.23 4.69
N ALA A 31 1.19 17.56 4.68
CA ALA A 31 1.05 18.38 5.87
C ALA A 31 -0.38 18.38 6.43
N ALA A 32 -1.41 18.27 5.59
CA ALA A 32 -2.78 18.08 6.07
C ALA A 32 -2.91 16.74 6.80
N TYR A 33 -2.51 15.65 6.15
CA TYR A 33 -2.58 14.31 6.73
C TYR A 33 -1.79 14.18 8.05
N LEU A 34 -0.55 14.66 8.11
CA LEU A 34 0.30 14.54 9.31
C LEU A 34 -0.21 15.37 10.49
N ARG A 35 -0.91 16.49 10.25
CA ARG A 35 -1.45 17.34 11.34
C ARG A 35 -2.62 16.68 12.08
N ASP A 36 -3.38 15.84 11.38
CA ASP A 36 -4.58 15.20 11.92
C ASP A 36 -4.27 13.84 12.60
N LEU A 37 -3.02 13.37 12.49
CA LEU A 37 -2.60 12.10 13.07
C LEU A 37 -2.32 12.21 14.59
N PRO A 38 -2.68 11.16 15.36
CA PRO A 38 -2.14 10.94 16.70
C PRO A 38 -0.60 10.88 16.70
N ALA A 39 0.02 11.37 17.77
CA ALA A 39 1.48 11.49 17.84
C ALA A 39 2.22 10.15 17.74
N ASP A 40 1.62 9.08 18.28
CA ASP A 40 2.12 7.70 18.24
C ASP A 40 2.08 7.08 16.83
N GLU A 41 1.21 7.57 15.94
CA GLU A 41 1.09 7.11 14.56
C GLU A 41 2.07 7.82 13.59
N LEU A 42 2.63 8.96 14.00
CA LEU A 42 3.52 9.77 13.15
C LEU A 42 4.76 8.99 12.68
N LEU A 43 5.34 8.14 13.55
CA LEU A 43 6.53 7.37 13.21
C LEU A 43 6.26 6.37 12.07
N ALA A 44 5.16 5.62 12.16
CA ALA A 44 4.77 4.66 11.15
C ALA A 44 4.44 5.37 9.84
N ALA A 45 3.58 6.40 9.89
CA ALA A 45 3.18 7.18 8.73
C ALA A 45 4.36 7.78 7.97
N THR A 46 5.26 8.49 8.67
CA THR A 46 6.43 9.13 8.05
C THR A 46 7.41 8.11 7.48
N THR A 47 7.53 6.93 8.09
CA THR A 47 8.33 5.83 7.55
C THR A 47 7.80 5.34 6.21
N PHE A 48 6.50 5.12 6.09
CA PHE A 48 5.87 4.72 4.82
C PHE A 48 5.97 5.82 3.74
N PHE A 49 5.71 7.09 4.07
CA PHE A 49 5.85 8.19 3.11
C PHE A 49 7.30 8.44 2.65
N ALA A 50 8.29 7.99 3.44
CA ALA A 50 9.69 7.97 3.02
C ALA A 50 10.02 6.79 2.10
N GLY A 51 9.03 5.98 1.70
CA GLY A 51 9.22 4.81 0.84
C GLY A 51 9.89 3.63 1.56
N ARG A 52 9.80 3.57 2.90
CA ARG A 52 10.41 2.51 3.69
C ARG A 52 9.35 1.60 4.31
N PRO A 53 9.56 0.28 4.31
CA PRO A 53 8.65 -0.66 4.96
C PRO A 53 8.93 -0.80 6.47
N LEU A 54 10.12 -0.40 6.94
CA LEU A 54 10.59 -0.61 8.32
C LEU A 54 11.21 0.67 8.88
N VAL A 55 11.09 0.84 10.20
CA VAL A 55 11.66 1.99 10.93
C VAL A 55 13.18 1.93 10.95
N ASP A 56 13.75 0.75 11.19
CA ASP A 56 15.18 0.52 11.12
C ASP A 56 15.67 0.64 9.66
N PRO A 57 16.53 1.63 9.35
CA PRO A 57 17.01 1.85 7.98
C PRO A 57 17.96 0.74 7.48
N THR A 58 18.51 -0.06 8.38
CA THR A 58 19.40 -1.19 8.04
C THR A 58 18.63 -2.48 7.81
N ALA A 59 17.43 -2.60 8.37
CA ALA A 59 16.58 -3.77 8.22
C ALA A 59 16.04 -3.92 6.79
N LYS A 60 15.85 -5.18 6.38
CA LYS A 60 15.25 -5.53 5.08
C LYS A 60 14.01 -6.37 5.34
N LEU A 61 12.91 -6.02 4.66
CA LEU A 61 11.69 -6.83 4.71
C LEU A 61 11.89 -8.22 4.10
N GLY A 62 12.83 -8.36 3.16
CA GLY A 62 13.19 -9.65 2.56
C GLY A 62 12.12 -10.25 1.65
N LEU A 63 11.09 -9.47 1.27
CA LEU A 63 10.02 -9.90 0.40
C LEU A 63 10.35 -9.57 -1.05
N GLY A 64 10.56 -10.61 -1.86
CA GLY A 64 10.68 -10.51 -3.30
C GLY A 64 9.39 -10.90 -4.00
N TRP A 65 9.47 -10.98 -5.33
CA TRP A 65 8.35 -11.36 -6.21
C TRP A 65 7.65 -12.64 -5.77
N VAL A 66 8.41 -13.69 -5.44
CA VAL A 66 7.83 -15.00 -5.08
C VAL A 66 6.92 -14.89 -3.86
N GLN A 67 7.36 -14.23 -2.79
CA GLN A 67 6.56 -14.07 -1.58
C GLN A 67 5.35 -13.16 -1.80
N GLN A 68 5.53 -12.06 -2.53
CA GLN A 68 4.46 -11.10 -2.76
C GLN A 68 3.37 -11.65 -3.68
N SER A 69 3.75 -12.33 -4.77
CA SER A 69 2.80 -12.98 -5.69
C SER A 69 2.05 -14.13 -5.03
N ALA A 70 2.71 -14.94 -4.18
CA ALA A 70 2.05 -15.98 -3.41
C ALA A 70 1.03 -15.42 -2.40
N ALA A 71 1.38 -14.34 -1.70
CA ALA A 71 0.46 -13.66 -0.78
C ALA A 71 -0.75 -13.07 -1.53
N LEU A 72 -0.52 -12.46 -2.69
CA LEU A 72 -1.59 -11.92 -3.53
C LEU A 72 -2.50 -13.03 -4.08
N ALA A 73 -1.94 -14.17 -4.51
CA ALA A 73 -2.70 -15.35 -4.92
C ALA A 73 -3.62 -15.84 -3.80
N ALA A 74 -3.06 -16.02 -2.60
CA ALA A 74 -3.82 -16.47 -1.44
C ALA A 74 -4.93 -15.48 -1.04
N ALA A 75 -4.65 -14.18 -1.13
CA ALA A 75 -5.60 -13.13 -0.82
C ALA A 75 -6.75 -13.02 -1.85
N SER A 76 -6.45 -13.24 -3.12
CA SER A 76 -7.40 -13.01 -4.22
C SER A 76 -8.09 -14.26 -4.73
N GLY A 77 -7.54 -15.44 -4.44
CA GLY A 77 -7.95 -16.69 -5.08
C GLY A 77 -7.53 -16.80 -6.55
N ALA A 78 -6.75 -15.85 -7.08
CA ALA A 78 -6.28 -15.87 -8.46
C ALA A 78 -5.20 -16.94 -8.67
N ASP A 79 -5.24 -17.57 -9.84
CA ASP A 79 -4.19 -18.49 -10.29
C ASP A 79 -2.95 -17.74 -10.81
N ALA A 80 -1.88 -18.50 -11.05
CA ALA A 80 -0.60 -17.96 -11.49
C ALA A 80 -0.69 -17.26 -12.85
N ASP A 81 -1.52 -17.75 -13.76
CA ASP A 81 -1.69 -17.18 -15.11
C ASP A 81 -2.40 -15.82 -15.03
N THR A 82 -3.44 -15.69 -14.21
CA THR A 82 -4.14 -14.43 -13.95
C THR A 82 -3.20 -13.39 -13.35
N LEU A 83 -2.42 -13.78 -12.33
CA LEU A 83 -1.43 -12.90 -11.68
C LEU A 83 -0.32 -12.48 -12.65
N GLY A 84 0.20 -13.43 -13.44
CA GLY A 84 1.23 -13.16 -14.44
C GLY A 84 0.74 -12.19 -15.51
N ALA A 85 -0.48 -12.39 -16.01
CA ALA A 85 -1.09 -11.50 -17.00
C ALA A 85 -1.30 -10.07 -16.45
N ALA A 86 -1.77 -9.94 -15.21
CA ALA A 86 -1.92 -8.63 -14.55
C ALA A 86 -0.57 -7.93 -14.38
N TYR A 87 0.44 -8.65 -13.91
CA TYR A 87 1.78 -8.07 -13.75
C TYR A 87 2.40 -7.64 -15.09
N LEU A 88 2.20 -8.40 -16.18
CA LEU A 88 2.68 -8.01 -17.51
C LEU A 88 2.03 -6.72 -18.03
N ARG A 89 0.77 -6.45 -17.68
CA ARG A 89 0.08 -5.21 -18.07
C ARG A 89 0.64 -3.99 -17.35
N HIS A 90 0.95 -4.12 -16.06
CA HIS A 90 1.27 -2.96 -15.21
C HIS A 90 2.77 -2.80 -14.94
N SER A 91 3.54 -3.88 -15.00
CA SER A 91 4.94 -3.94 -14.55
C SER A 91 5.16 -3.42 -13.11
N ASP A 92 4.08 -3.39 -12.33
CA ASP A 92 4.03 -2.96 -10.94
C ASP A 92 3.08 -3.89 -10.19
N ILE A 93 3.56 -4.45 -9.08
CA ILE A 93 2.79 -5.43 -8.32
C ILE A 93 1.61 -4.79 -7.56
N GLY A 94 1.70 -3.51 -7.21
CA GLY A 94 0.63 -2.77 -6.56
C GLY A 94 -0.55 -2.55 -7.50
N ASP A 95 -0.27 -2.11 -8.74
CA ASP A 95 -1.31 -1.94 -9.76
C ASP A 95 -1.89 -3.30 -10.20
N ALA A 96 -1.05 -4.34 -10.32
CA ALA A 96 -1.53 -5.71 -10.55
C ALA A 96 -2.42 -6.21 -9.41
N ALA A 97 -2.05 -5.93 -8.14
CA ALA A 97 -2.88 -6.28 -6.99
C ALA A 97 -4.21 -5.55 -6.99
N ALA A 98 -4.23 -4.25 -7.33
CA ALA A 98 -5.46 -3.47 -7.42
C ALA A 98 -6.42 -4.04 -8.48
N GLU A 99 -5.90 -4.46 -9.63
CA GLU A 99 -6.69 -5.10 -10.68
C GLU A 99 -7.28 -6.43 -10.20
N VAL A 100 -6.43 -7.33 -9.69
CA VAL A 100 -6.85 -8.69 -9.33
C VAL A 100 -7.80 -8.69 -8.12
N LEU A 101 -7.57 -7.82 -7.13
CA LEU A 101 -8.43 -7.70 -5.96
C LEU A 101 -9.78 -7.02 -6.24
N ALA A 102 -9.90 -6.24 -7.33
CA ALA A 102 -11.17 -5.64 -7.71
C ALA A 102 -12.26 -6.69 -8.02
N HIS A 103 -11.86 -7.93 -8.32
CA HIS A 103 -12.76 -9.04 -8.61
C HIS A 103 -13.20 -9.84 -7.37
N VAL A 104 -12.61 -9.58 -6.20
CA VAL A 104 -12.79 -10.38 -4.96
C VAL A 104 -13.82 -9.71 -4.03
N ALA A 105 -14.85 -9.07 -4.59
CA ALA A 105 -15.83 -8.30 -3.84
C ALA A 105 -16.65 -9.19 -2.87
N GLY A 106 -16.18 -9.35 -1.64
CA GLY A 106 -16.89 -10.03 -0.56
C GLY A 106 -15.98 -10.23 0.63
N ASP A 107 -16.16 -9.42 1.68
CA ASP A 107 -15.44 -9.44 2.95
C ASP A 107 -13.95 -9.08 2.82
N GLY A 108 -13.62 -7.80 3.08
CA GLY A 108 -12.26 -7.28 2.94
C GLY A 108 -11.15 -8.19 3.48
N LEU A 109 -9.96 -8.08 2.88
CA LEU A 109 -8.73 -8.79 3.25
C LEU A 109 -8.57 -8.89 4.78
N THR A 110 -8.84 -10.08 5.32
CA THR A 110 -8.64 -10.36 6.75
C THR A 110 -7.26 -10.95 6.94
N VAL A 111 -6.32 -10.15 7.46
CA VAL A 111 -5.01 -10.67 7.89
C VAL A 111 -5.24 -11.39 9.23
N ARG A 112 -5.15 -12.72 9.22
CA ARG A 112 -5.11 -13.51 10.46
C ARG A 112 -3.64 -13.63 10.88
N LEU A 113 -3.30 -13.01 12.01
CA LEU A 113 -1.99 -13.14 12.66
C LEU A 113 -1.96 -14.39 13.54
#